data_AF-Q8TME9-F1
#
_entry.id   AF-Q8TME9-F1
#
_cell.length_a   1.000
_cell.length_b   1.000
_cell.length_c   1.000
_cell.angle_alpha   90.00
_cell.angle_beta   90.00
_cell.angle_gamma   90.00
#
_symmetry.space_group_name_H-M   'P 1'
#
loop_
_entity.id
_entity.type
_entity.pdbx_description
1 polymer ?
#
loop_
_entity_poly.entity_id
_entity_poly.type
_entity_poly.pdbx_seq_one_letter_code
_entity_poly.pdbx_strand_id
1 'polypeptide(L)'
;MICVCGANCGGCPHLNDECAGCDALEGKVYWTQYIGADVCPVYACVKEKGYQNCGDCSQIPCEIWVSLKDPSSSEEEHQKSIQDRLSILKGSR
;
A
#
# COMPACT_ATOMS: atom_id res chain seq x y z
N MET A 1 8.87 -9.47 -0.16
CA MET A 1 7.58 -9.53 0.55
C MET A 1 6.62 -8.56 -0.11
N ILE A 2 5.43 -9.02 -0.52
CA ILE A 2 4.41 -8.18 -1.16
C ILE A 2 3.38 -7.77 -0.11
N CYS A 3 3.08 -6.48 -0.01
CA CYS A 3 2.06 -5.96 0.89
C CYS A 3 0.65 -6.18 0.33
N VAL A 4 -0.38 -6.06 1.18
CA VAL A 4 -1.80 -6.08 0.78
C VAL A 4 -2.15 -5.08 -0.32
N CYS A 5 -1.36 -4.02 -0.46
CA CYS A 5 -1.53 -2.97 -1.44
C CYS A 5 -0.68 -3.18 -2.71
N GLY A 6 0.03 -4.30 -2.85
CA GLY A 6 0.89 -4.61 -4.00
C GLY A 6 2.29 -4.02 -3.93
N ALA A 7 2.61 -3.21 -2.92
CA ALA A 7 3.97 -2.68 -2.74
C ALA A 7 4.96 -3.82 -2.44
N ASN A 8 6.09 -3.83 -3.14
CA ASN A 8 7.14 -4.81 -2.94
C ASN A 8 8.19 -4.27 -1.96
N CYS A 9 8.17 -4.78 -0.72
CA CYS A 9 9.14 -4.40 0.30
C CYS A 9 10.43 -5.24 0.24
N GLY A 10 10.56 -6.18 -0.71
CA GLY A 10 11.72 -7.09 -0.79
C GLY A 10 13.08 -6.41 -0.96
N GLY A 11 13.11 -5.16 -1.45
CA GLY A 11 14.32 -4.33 -1.52
C GLY A 11 14.23 -3.05 -0.70
N CYS A 12 13.27 -2.94 0.23
CA CYS A 12 13.09 -1.74 1.03
C CYS A 12 14.15 -1.69 2.14
N PRO A 13 15.00 -0.64 2.20
CA PRO A 13 16.06 -0.55 3.21
C PRO A 13 15.53 -0.40 4.63
N HIS A 14 14.30 0.11 4.81
CA HIS A 14 13.68 0.25 6.13
C HIS A 14 13.08 -1.06 6.66
N LEU A 15 12.89 -2.07 5.81
CA LEU A 15 12.29 -3.34 6.23
C LEU A 15 13.29 -4.10 7.13
N ASN A 16 12.85 -4.48 8.34
CA ASN A 16 13.64 -5.09 9.43
C ASN A 16 14.60 -4.16 10.18
N ASP A 17 14.61 -2.86 9.86
CA ASP A 17 15.27 -1.84 10.68
C ASP A 17 14.18 -1.02 11.39
N GLU A 18 13.70 0.04 10.75
CA GLU A 18 12.68 0.94 11.30
C GLU A 18 11.23 0.48 10.99
N CYS A 19 11.06 -0.51 10.11
CA CYS A 19 9.75 -1.02 9.68
C CYS A 19 9.68 -2.54 9.79
N ALA A 20 8.75 -3.04 10.62
CA ALA A 20 8.48 -4.48 10.77
C ALA A 20 7.57 -5.07 9.67
N GLY A 21 7.10 -4.23 8.73
CA GLY A 21 6.16 -4.62 7.68
C GLY A 21 4.69 -4.43 8.07
N CYS A 22 3.85 -4.20 7.07
CA CYS A 22 2.46 -3.77 7.28
C CYS A 22 1.63 -4.74 8.11
N ASP A 23 1.81 -6.06 7.96
CA ASP A 23 1.05 -7.02 8.76
C ASP A 23 1.50 -7.06 10.23
N ALA A 24 2.81 -7.01 10.50
CA ALA A 24 3.34 -6.98 11.86
C ALA A 24 2.97 -5.67 12.59
N LEU A 25 2.87 -4.56 11.84
CA LEU A 25 2.47 -3.26 12.34
C LEU A 25 0.96 -3.05 12.35
N GLU A 26 0.15 -4.02 11.90
CA GLU A 26 -1.30 -3.87 11.70
C GLU A 26 -1.67 -2.61 10.88
N GLY A 27 -0.82 -2.26 9.90
CA GLY A 27 -0.98 -1.07 9.07
C GLY A 27 -0.56 0.26 9.70
N LYS A 28 -0.07 0.27 10.96
CA LYS A 28 0.42 1.46 11.69
C LYS A 28 1.84 1.86 11.24
N VAL A 29 1.99 2.14 9.95
CA VAL A 29 3.27 2.53 9.34
C VAL A 29 3.57 4.01 9.59
N TYR A 30 4.86 4.37 9.68
CA TYR A 30 5.29 5.69 10.17
C TYR A 30 4.64 6.89 9.45
N TRP A 31 4.38 6.78 8.14
CA TRP A 31 3.89 7.91 7.35
C TRP A 31 2.41 8.23 7.58
N THR A 32 1.65 7.33 8.21
CA THR A 32 0.20 7.52 8.45
C THR A 32 -0.09 8.77 9.28
N GLN A 33 0.82 9.13 10.20
CA GLN A 33 0.72 10.37 10.97
C GLN A 33 0.72 11.62 10.10
N TYR A 34 1.39 11.62 8.94
CA TYR A 34 1.45 12.77 8.04
C TYR A 34 0.13 13.05 7.31
N ILE A 35 -0.76 12.05 7.26
CA ILE A 35 -2.12 12.18 6.71
C ILE A 35 -3.19 12.22 7.81
N GLY A 36 -2.79 12.33 9.08
CA GLY A 36 -3.72 12.35 10.22
C GLY A 36 -4.46 11.02 10.44
N ALA A 37 -3.86 9.89 10.05
CA ALA A 37 -4.43 8.56 10.25
C ALA A 37 -3.54 7.74 11.21
N ASP A 38 -4.16 6.88 12.02
CA ASP A 38 -3.44 5.95 12.88
C ASP A 38 -3.03 4.66 12.14
N VAL A 39 -3.81 4.29 11.13
CA VAL A 39 -3.64 3.07 10.33
C VAL A 39 -3.70 3.42 8.86
N CYS A 40 -2.87 2.77 8.05
CA CYS A 40 -2.86 2.91 6.59
C CYS A 40 -4.27 2.66 6.03
N PRO A 41 -4.88 3.65 5.32
CA PRO A 41 -6.25 3.51 4.82
C PRO A 41 -6.45 2.33 3.89
N VAL A 42 -5.44 1.96 3.09
CA VAL A 42 -5.49 0.79 2.22
C VAL A 42 -5.48 -0.51 3.02
N TYR A 43 -4.66 -0.58 4.07
CA TYR A 43 -4.59 -1.75 4.94
C TYR A 43 -5.90 -1.97 5.69
N ALA A 44 -6.41 -0.91 6.33
CA ALA A 44 -7.69 -0.94 7.04
C ALA A 44 -8.82 -1.42 6.12
N CYS A 45 -8.95 -0.83 4.93
CA CYS A 45 -9.97 -1.21 3.94
C CYS A 45 -9.88 -2.69 3.52
N VAL A 46 -8.68 -3.23 3.32
CA VAL A 46 -8.50 -4.67 2.99
C VAL A 46 -8.98 -5.55 4.15
N LYS A 47 -8.63 -5.22 5.40
CA LYS A 47 -9.05 -6.00 6.57
C LYS A 47 -10.55 -5.90 6.82
N GLU A 48 -11.13 -4.71 6.72
CA GLU A 48 -12.58 -4.49 6.86
C GLU A 48 -13.40 -5.26 5.82
N LYS A 49 -12.90 -5.35 4.58
CA LYS A 49 -13.54 -6.13 3.51
C LYS A 49 -13.25 -7.63 3.57
N GLY A 50 -12.35 -8.08 4.46
CA GLY A 50 -11.94 -9.48 4.56
C GLY A 50 -11.15 -9.98 3.35
N TYR A 51 -10.50 -9.09 2.59
CA TYR A 51 -9.69 -9.47 1.43
C TYR A 51 -8.28 -9.89 1.85
N GLN A 52 -7.63 -10.69 1.00
CA GLN A 52 -6.21 -11.00 1.19
C GLN A 52 -5.35 -9.80 0.78
N ASN A 53 -5.71 -9.17 -0.33
CA ASN A 53 -5.06 -7.98 -0.84
C ASN A 53 -6.03 -7.18 -1.72
N CYS A 54 -5.62 -5.99 -2.16
CA CYS A 54 -6.47 -5.15 -3.01
C CYS A 54 -6.81 -5.79 -4.36
N GLY A 55 -6.05 -6.78 -4.83
CA GLY A 55 -6.30 -7.50 -6.09
C GLY A 55 -7.60 -8.32 -6.10
N ASP A 56 -8.19 -8.58 -4.92
CA ASP A 56 -9.51 -9.18 -4.77
C ASP A 56 -10.64 -8.15 -5.02
N CYS A 57 -10.33 -6.85 -5.03
CA CYS A 57 -11.32 -5.79 -5.21
C CYS A 57 -11.51 -5.44 -6.69
N SER A 58 -12.75 -5.43 -7.17
CA SER A 58 -13.09 -5.05 -8.55
C SER A 58 -12.90 -3.56 -8.86
N GLN A 59 -12.78 -2.72 -7.83
CA GLN A 59 -12.64 -1.27 -7.97
C GLN A 59 -11.17 -0.81 -7.98
N ILE A 60 -10.19 -1.72 -8.01
CA ILE A 60 -8.76 -1.38 -7.98
C ILE A 60 -8.26 -0.92 -9.37
N PRO A 61 -7.53 0.21 -9.49
CA PRO A 61 -7.19 1.18 -8.43
C PRO A 61 -8.39 2.10 -8.11
N CYS A 62 -8.61 2.37 -6.82
CA CYS A 62 -9.70 3.21 -6.35
C CYS A 62 -9.21 4.56 -5.80
N GLU A 63 -10.13 5.42 -5.39
CA GLU A 63 -9.82 6.76 -4.85
C GLU A 63 -8.80 6.76 -3.71
N ILE A 64 -8.85 5.75 -2.81
CA ILE A 64 -7.88 5.63 -1.70
C ILE A 64 -6.44 5.51 -2.23
N TRP A 65 -6.23 4.84 -3.36
CA TRP A 65 -4.89 4.72 -3.95
C TRP A 65 -4.42 6.04 -4.56
N VAL A 66 -5.34 6.75 -5.20
CA VAL A 66 -5.04 8.02 -5.88
C VAL A 66 -4.78 9.12 -4.86
N SER A 67 -5.53 9.16 -3.76
CA SER A 67 -5.41 10.19 -2.72
C SER A 67 -4.16 10.08 -1.85
N LEU A 68 -3.54 8.90 -1.77
CA LEU A 68 -2.32 8.64 -1.00
C LEU A 68 -1.04 8.93 -1.79
N LYS A 69 -1.04 10.01 -2.57
CA LYS A 69 0.16 10.48 -3.28
C LYS A 69 1.18 11.03 -2.28
N ASP A 70 2.42 10.60 -2.41
CA ASP A 70 3.53 11.20 -1.67
C ASP A 70 3.74 12.66 -2.14
N PRO A 71 3.71 13.67 -1.24
CA PRO A 71 3.93 15.07 -1.60
C PRO A 71 5.28 15.34 -2.28
N SER A 72 6.28 14.48 -2.07
CA SER A 72 7.61 14.58 -2.69
C SER A 72 7.69 13.99 -4.09
N SER A 73 6.68 13.23 -4.52
CA SER A 73 6.64 12.58 -5.83
C SER A 73 5.86 13.41 -6.86
N SER A 74 6.27 13.32 -8.12
CA SER A 74 5.51 13.87 -9.24
C SER A 74 4.21 13.10 -9.49
N GLU A 75 3.33 13.63 -10.33
CA GLU A 75 2.13 12.89 -10.73
C GLU A 75 2.49 11.63 -11.52
N GLU A 76 3.45 11.74 -12.43
CA GLU A 76 3.93 10.64 -13.26
C GLU A 76 4.53 9.52 -12.42
N GLU A 77 5.32 9.87 -11.39
CA GLU A 77 5.89 8.90 -10.44
C GLU A 77 4.81 8.18 -9.64
N HIS A 78 3.81 8.92 -9.17
CA HIS A 78 2.67 8.35 -8.45
C HIS A 78 1.85 7.39 -9.32
N GLN A 79 1.50 7.82 -10.53
CA GLN A 79 0.77 6.98 -11.48
C GLN A 79 1.55 5.73 -11.85
N LYS A 80 2.87 5.85 -12.06
CA LYS A 80 3.74 4.70 -12.32
C LYS A 80 3.75 3.72 -11.13
N SER A 81 3.88 4.22 -9.90
CA SER A 81 3.80 3.40 -8.68
C SER A 81 2.48 2.62 -8.59
N ILE A 82 1.35 3.26 -8.93
CA ILE A 82 0.05 2.59 -9.00
C ILE A 82 0.07 1.45 -10.03
N GLN A 83 0.57 1.71 -11.25
CA GLN A 83 0.61 0.68 -12.31
C GLN A 83 1.51 -0.51 -11.97
N ASP A 84 2.68 -0.25 -11.35
CA ASP A 84 3.61 -1.30 -10.94
C ASP A 84 2.97 -2.20 -9.88
N ARG A 85 2.31 -1.60 -8.88
CA ARG A 85 1.58 -2.33 -7.83
C ARG A 85 0.39 -3.12 -8.37
N LEU A 86 -0.36 -2.58 -9.34
CA LEU A 86 -1.44 -3.29 -10.02
C LEU A 86 -0.93 -4.53 -10.76
N SER A 87 0.22 -4.41 -11.41
CA SER A 87 0.83 -5.52 -12.16
C SER A 87 1.22 -6.66 -11.22
N ILE A 88 1.79 -6.34 -10.05
CA ILE A 88 2.10 -7.31 -9.00
C ILE A 88 0.84 -8.03 -8.50
N LEU A 89 -0.22 -7.28 -8.20
CA LEU A 89 -1.48 -7.84 -7.68
C LEU A 89 -2.21 -8.71 -8.71
N LYS A 90 -2.18 -8.34 -9.99
CA LYS A 90 -2.79 -9.12 -11.08
C LYS A 90 -1.99 -10.36 -11.45
N GLY A 91 -0.66 -10.31 -11.32
CA GLY A 91 0.24 -11.44 -11.58
C GLY A 91 0.31 -12.47 -10.43
N SER A 92 -0.32 -12.18 -9.29
CA SER A 92 -0.38 -13.08 -8.12
C SER A 92 -1.60 -14.03 -8.15
N ARG A 93 -2.24 -14.21 -9.31
CA ARG A 93 -3.41 -15.08 -9.52
C ARG A 93 -3.03 -16.40 -10.18
#